data_AF-A0A960TQB1-F1
#
_entry.id   AF-A0A960TQB1-F1
#
_cell.length_a   1.000
_cell.length_b   1.000
_cell.length_c   1.000
_cell.angle_alpha   90.00
_cell.angle_beta   90.00
_cell.angle_gamma   90.00
#
_symmetry.space_group_name_H-M   'P 1'
#
loop_
_entity.id
_entity.type
_entity.pdbx_description
1 polymer ?
#
loop_
_entity_poly.entity_id
_entity_poly.type
_entity_poly.pdbx_seq_one_letter_code
_entity_poly.pdbx_strand_id
1 'polypeptide(L)' 'MAKNPVVVLETTQGEIEVTLMPGIAPKAVENFVTHAKNGYYNGTVFHRVIKDFMIQGGDPKGNGTG' A
#
# COMPACT_ATOMS: atom_id res chain seq x y z
N MET A 1 -23.30 -10.23 0.91
CA MET A 1 -22.31 -9.63 -0.01
C MET A 1 -20.93 -10.09 0.41
N ALA A 2 -20.01 -10.35 -0.51
CA ALA A 2 -18.64 -10.76 -0.15
C ALA A 2 -17.94 -9.66 0.65
N LYS A 3 -17.18 -10.03 1.69
CA LYS A 3 -16.42 -9.08 2.51
C LYS A 3 -15.24 -8.53 1.70
N ASN A 4 -15.03 -7.22 1.80
CA ASN A 4 -13.90 -6.55 1.15
C ASN A 4 -12.55 -7.06 1.71
N PRO A 5 -11.51 -7.22 0.87
CA PRO A 5 -10.18 -7.59 1.35
C PRO A 5 -9.61 -6.52 2.30
N VAL A 6 -8.87 -6.97 3.30
CA VAL A 6 -8.16 -6.11 4.24
C VAL A 6 -6.67 -6.44 4.16
N VAL A 7 -5.83 -5.40 4.14
CA VAL A 7 -4.38 -5.51 4.18
C VAL A 7 -3.88 -4.74 5.40
N VAL A 8 -2.97 -5.35 6.15
CA VAL A 8 -2.26 -4.70 7.26
C VAL A 8 -0.87 -4.30 6.76
N LEU A 9 -0.54 -3.02 6.90
CA LEU A 9 0.79 -2.49 6.65
C LEU A 9 1.52 -2.36 7.98
N GLU A 10 2.49 -3.24 8.23
CA GLU A 10 3.39 -3.13 9.37
C GLU A 10 4.47 -2.10 9.07
N THR A 11 4.41 -0.95 9.74
CA THR A 11 5.37 0.14 9.56
C THR A 11 6.21 0.33 10.82
N THR A 12 7.29 1.11 10.71
CA THR A 12 8.13 1.48 11.87
C THR A 12 7.39 2.34 12.89
N GLN A 13 6.23 2.89 12.55
CA GLN A 13 5.38 3.72 13.42
C GLN A 13 4.12 2.97 13.89
N GLY A 14 4.02 1.67 13.62
CA GLY A 14 2.87 0.84 13.96
C GLY A 14 2.10 0.33 12.75
N GLU A 15 0.99 -0.35 13.02
CA GLU A 15 0.15 -0.99 12.00
C GLU A 15 -0.86 0.00 11.40
N ILE A 16 -1.06 -0.12 10.08
CA ILE A 16 -2.12 0.57 9.35
C ILE A 16 -3.00 -0.49 8.68
N GLU A 17 -4.26 -0.57 9.08
CA GLU A 17 -5.24 -1.45 8.44
C GLU A 17 -5.94 -0.74 7.27
N VAL A 18 -5.91 -1.35 6.08
CA VAL A 18 -6.47 -0.80 4.85
C VAL A 18 -7.54 -1.75 4.30
N THR A 19 -8.79 -1.29 4.26
CA THR A 19 -9.87 -1.99 3.56
C THR A 19 -9.88 -1.63 2.08
N LEU A 20 -9.81 -2.63 1.21
CA LEU A 20 -9.75 -2.47 -0.25
C LEU A 20 -11.14 -2.62 -0.89
N MET A 21 -11.38 -1.93 -2.00
CA MET A 21 -12.68 -1.90 -2.67
C MET A 21 -12.61 -2.49 -4.09
N PRO A 22 -12.55 -3.82 -4.25
CA PRO A 22 -12.44 -4.46 -5.56
C PRO A 22 -13.66 -4.22 -6.45
N GLY A 23 -14.84 -3.95 -5.86
CA GLY A 23 -16.03 -3.58 -6.63
C GLY A 23 -15.94 -2.21 -7.32
N ILE A 24 -15.03 -1.33 -6.86
CA ILE A 24 -14.80 0.00 -7.46
C ILE A 24 -13.55 -0.02 -8.34
N ALA A 25 -12.45 -0.59 -7.85
CA ALA A 25 -11.15 -0.55 -8.51
C ALA A 25 -10.51 -1.95 -8.61
N PRO A 26 -11.09 -2.89 -9.37
CA PRO A 26 -10.70 -4.30 -9.34
C PRO A 26 -9.23 -4.51 -9.71
N LYS A 27 -8.75 -3.89 -10.79
CA LYS A 27 -7.36 -4.04 -11.26
C LYS A 27 -6.34 -3.44 -10.30
N ALA A 28 -6.66 -2.31 -9.66
CA ALA A 28 -5.76 -1.68 -8.69
C ALA A 28 -5.62 -2.53 -7.42
N VAL A 29 -6.75 -3.09 -6.95
CA VAL A 29 -6.76 -4.02 -5.81
C VAL A 29 -5.98 -5.29 -6.12
N GLU A 30 -6.19 -5.89 -7.30
CA GLU A 30 -5.44 -7.06 -7.74
C GLU A 30 -3.93 -6.80 -7.77
N ASN A 31 -3.51 -5.69 -8.38
CA ASN A 31 -2.11 -5.29 -8.46
C ASN A 31 -1.50 -5.13 -7.05
N PHE A 32 -2.16 -4.33 -6.19
CA PHE A 32 -1.68 -4.06 -4.84
C PHE A 32 -1.55 -5.33 -3.99
N VAL A 33 -2.57 -6.19 -4.00
CA VAL A 33 -2.57 -7.45 -3.23
C VAL A 33 -1.49 -8.40 -3.74
N THR A 34 -1.28 -8.47 -5.06
CA THR A 34 -0.24 -9.32 -5.66
C THR A 34 1.16 -8.87 -5.23
N HIS A 35 1.45 -7.57 -5.32
CA HIS A 35 2.73 -7.02 -4.87
C HIS A 35 2.93 -7.22 -3.36
N ALA A 36 1.89 -7.01 -2.55
CA ALA A 36 1.97 -7.24 -1.10
C ALA A 36 2.29 -8.72 -0.77
N LYS A 37 1.59 -9.67 -1.40
CA LYS A 37 1.83 -11.12 -1.20
C LYS A 37 3.23 -11.56 -1.62
N ASN A 38 3.77 -10.93 -2.67
CA ASN A 38 5.13 -11.21 -3.15
C ASN A 38 6.21 -10.52 -2.30
N GLY A 39 5.84 -9.80 -1.24
CA GLY A 39 6.78 -9.08 -0.38
C GLY A 39 7.41 -7.86 -1.05
N TYR A 40 6.85 -7.37 -2.16
CA TYR A 40 7.43 -6.28 -2.96
C TYR A 40 7.55 -4.97 -2.15
N TYR A 41 6.62 -4.72 -1.24
CA TYR A 41 6.63 -3.52 -0.40
C TYR A 41 7.49 -3.66 0.86
N ASN A 42 8.05 -4.84 1.15
CA ASN A 42 8.85 -5.05 2.35
C ASN A 42 10.13 -4.21 2.28
N GLY A 43 10.40 -3.47 3.35
CA GLY A 43 11.56 -2.58 3.43
C GLY A 43 11.46 -1.31 2.56
N THR A 44 10.35 -1.11 1.83
CA THR A 44 10.14 0.16 1.12
C THR A 44 9.84 1.30 2.10
N VAL A 45 10.22 2.52 1.72
CA VAL A 45 10.05 3.72 2.55
C VAL A 45 8.92 4.62 2.03
N PHE A 46 8.35 5.41 2.92
CA PHE A 46 7.57 6.59 2.53
C PHE A 46 8.52 7.72 2.14
N HIS A 47 8.94 7.75 0.87
CA HIS A 47 9.94 8.69 0.37
C HIS A 47 9.42 10.13 0.23
N ARG A 48 8.10 10.34 0.30
CA ARG A 48 7.51 11.68 0.24
C ARG A 48 6.40 11.84 1.28
N VAL A 49 6.57 12.82 2.15
CA VAL A 49 5.64 13.16 3.23
C VAL A 49 5.34 14.66 3.14
N ILE A 50 4.07 15.00 2.95
CA ILE A 50 3.60 16.39 2.91
C ILE A 50 2.56 16.56 4.00
N LYS A 51 2.89 17.42 4.97
CA LYS A 51 2.02 17.75 6.09
C LYS A 51 0.67 18.25 5.58
N ASP A 52 -0.40 17.76 6.20
CA ASP A 52 -1.79 18.11 5.90
C ASP A 52 -2.23 17.76 4.46
N PHE A 53 -1.50 16.88 3.78
CA PHE A 53 -1.83 16.41 2.44
C PHE A 53 -1.77 14.88 2.32
N MET A 54 -0.56 14.30 2.23
CA MET A 54 -0.41 12.86 2.02
C MET A 54 0.99 12.33 2.33
N ILE A 55 1.07 11.00 2.42
CA ILE A 55 2.31 10.21 2.37
C ILE A 55 2.33 9.32 1.12
N GLN A 56 3.48 9.21 0.48
CA GLN A 56 3.69 8.40 -0.72
C GLN A 56 4.88 7.47 -0.51
N GLY A 57 4.68 6.20 -0.88
CA GLY A 57 5.64 5.11 -0.75
C GLY A 57 5.44 4.07 -1.85
N GLY A 58 5.94 2.86 -1.62
CA GLY A 58 5.78 1.74 -2.56
C GLY A 58 6.79 1.68 -3.71
N ASP A 59 7.82 2.55 -3.69
CA ASP A 59 8.96 2.49 -4.61
C ASP A 59 10.15 1.75 -3.94
N PRO A 60 10.61 0.61 -4.48
CA PRO A 60 11.77 -0.11 -3.98
C PRO A 60 13.08 0.68 -3.98
N LYS A 61 13.22 1.66 -4.88
CA LYS A 61 14.41 2.54 -4.90
C LYS A 61 14.28 3.70 -3.91
N GLY A 62 13.08 3.97 -3.40
CA GLY A 62 12.81 5.06 -2.47
C GLY A 62 13.04 6.46 -3.05
N ASN A 63 13.05 6.62 -4.37
CA ASN A 63 13.34 7.90 -5.03
C ASN A 63 12.13 8.48 -5.81
N GLY A 64 11.01 7.77 -5.83
CA GLY A 64 9.74 8.19 -6.43
C GLY A 64 9.64 7.97 -7.93
N THR A 65 10.52 7.15 -8.52
CA THR A 65 10.55 6.88 -9.98
C THR A 65 10.03 5.48 -10.37
N GLY A 66 9.57 4.71 -9.38
CA GLY A 66 9.02 3.37 -9.53
C GLY A 66 7.71 3.30 -10.30
#